data_AF-A0A2V2DKB2-F1
#
_entry.id   AF-A0A2V2DKB2-F1
#
_cell.length_a   1.000
_cell.length_b   1.000
_cell.length_c   1.000
_cell.angle_alpha   90.00
_cell.angle_beta   90.00
_cell.angle_gamma   90.00
#
_symmetry.space_group_name_H-M   'P 1'
#
loop_
_entity.id
_entity.type
_entity.pdbx_description
1 polymer ?
#
loop_
_entity_poly.entity_id
_entity_poly.type
_entity_poly.pdbx_seq_one_letter_code
_entity_poly.pdbx_strand_id
1 'polypeptide(L)'
;MNTEELKHVRYLNSSDRALTVEFGNEISERMNHRVRAFCLLLEQSDIPGIVELVPTYRSVMIHYEPHIIRQGQLIASIRRIVEETPDIHLPESEIVDVPVYYGGESGTDLSVVASYHSISEQEVIRLHSRPHYLIYMLGFTPGFAYLGGMNSRIATPRLAVPRTSLPAGSVGIAGSQTGIYPMASPGGWQIIGQTPLVLYDHTREHPILFEAGQRIRFHPITREEYVKTAGYEPTPLAPQEIKEQNR
;
A
#
# COMPACT_ATOMS: atom_id res chain seq x y z
N MET A 1 9.64 -27.98 -6.20
CA MET A 1 9.77 -27.04 -5.08
C MET A 1 9.80 -27.85 -3.78
N ASN A 2 10.59 -27.47 -2.77
CA ASN A 2 10.95 -28.36 -1.67
C ASN A 2 9.82 -28.43 -0.62
N THR A 3 9.48 -29.65 -0.18
CA THR A 3 8.41 -29.99 0.80
C THR A 3 8.56 -29.30 2.16
N GLU A 4 9.71 -28.67 2.41
CA GLU A 4 10.03 -27.87 3.60
C GLU A 4 9.20 -26.56 3.68
N GLU A 5 8.87 -25.89 2.57
CA GLU A 5 8.17 -24.58 2.59
C GLU A 5 6.67 -24.67 2.89
N LEU A 6 6.07 -25.86 2.76
CA LEU A 6 4.70 -26.13 3.20
C LEU A 6 4.62 -26.31 4.72
N LYS A 7 5.74 -26.63 5.40
CA LYS A 7 5.78 -26.84 6.86
C LYS A 7 5.74 -25.55 7.69
N HIS A 8 5.61 -24.37 7.08
CA HIS A 8 5.70 -23.08 7.78
C HIS A 8 4.41 -22.24 7.73
N VAL A 9 3.31 -22.78 7.22
CA VAL A 9 2.02 -22.07 7.28
C VAL A 9 1.43 -22.18 8.68
N ARG A 10 1.24 -21.04 9.33
CA ARG A 10 0.66 -20.95 10.68
C ARG A 10 -0.82 -20.55 10.58
N TYR A 11 -1.62 -21.20 11.41
CA TYR A 11 -3.05 -20.92 11.58
C TYR A 11 -3.22 -20.29 12.96
N LEU A 12 -3.49 -18.99 12.99
CA LEU A 12 -3.56 -18.21 14.22
C LEU A 12 -5.00 -17.78 14.47
N ASN A 13 -5.48 -18.03 15.69
CA ASN A 13 -6.80 -17.54 16.09
C ASN A 13 -6.71 -16.04 16.38
N SER A 14 -7.42 -15.24 15.59
CA SER A 14 -7.43 -13.77 15.71
C SER A 14 -8.68 -13.26 16.41
N SER A 15 -9.78 -14.01 16.37
CA SER A 15 -10.95 -13.83 17.22
C SER A 15 -11.82 -15.10 17.22
N ASP A 16 -13.02 -15.01 17.80
CA ASP A 16 -14.08 -16.02 17.67
C ASP A 16 -14.63 -16.16 16.24
N ARG A 17 -14.42 -15.14 15.39
CA ARG A 17 -14.92 -15.05 14.01
C ARG A 17 -13.82 -14.75 12.99
N ALA A 18 -12.55 -14.90 13.36
CA ALA A 18 -11.42 -14.61 12.49
C ALA A 18 -10.27 -15.61 12.67
N LEU A 19 -9.76 -16.09 11.54
CA LEU A 19 -8.60 -16.97 11.45
C LEU A 19 -7.54 -16.30 10.56
N THR A 20 -6.31 -16.19 11.03
CA THR A 20 -5.19 -15.73 10.22
C THR A 20 -4.37 -16.90 9.70
N VAL A 21 -4.18 -16.95 8.38
CA VAL A 21 -3.28 -17.88 7.69
C VAL A 21 -2.01 -17.12 7.34
N GLU A 22 -0.88 -17.51 7.92
CA GLU A 22 0.40 -16.82 7.75
C GLU A 22 1.41 -17.71 7.02
N PHE A 23 2.00 -17.20 5.94
CA PHE A 23 2.80 -18.00 5.00
C PHE A 23 4.32 -17.98 5.25
N GLY A 24 4.80 -17.09 6.11
CA GLY A 24 6.22 -16.94 6.43
C GLY A 24 6.47 -15.64 7.17
N ASN A 25 7.72 -15.35 7.56
CA ASN A 25 8.08 -14.22 8.45
C ASN A 25 8.82 -13.05 7.74
N GLU A 26 8.76 -13.00 6.41
CA GLU A 26 9.41 -11.98 5.60
C GLU A 26 8.41 -11.18 4.76
N ILE A 27 8.76 -9.94 4.43
CA ILE A 27 8.06 -9.15 3.40
C ILE A 27 8.84 -9.34 2.10
N SER A 28 8.25 -10.06 1.14
CA SER A 28 8.83 -10.29 -0.18
C SER A 28 7.74 -10.40 -1.24
N GLU A 29 8.07 -10.06 -2.50
CA GLU A 29 7.13 -10.21 -3.62
C GLU A 29 6.65 -11.66 -3.76
N ARG A 30 7.53 -12.64 -3.50
CA ARG A 30 7.20 -14.06 -3.48
C ARG A 30 6.14 -14.39 -2.42
N MET A 31 6.27 -13.83 -1.22
CA MET A 31 5.30 -14.05 -0.14
C MET A 31 3.95 -13.41 -0.47
N ASN A 32 3.98 -12.19 -1.01
CA ASN A 32 2.77 -11.51 -1.44
C ASN A 32 2.08 -12.21 -2.61
N HIS A 33 2.84 -12.76 -3.56
CA HIS A 33 2.31 -13.61 -4.62
C HIS A 33 1.57 -14.81 -4.04
N ARG A 34 2.14 -15.49 -3.04
CA ARG A 34 1.49 -16.62 -2.37
C ARG A 34 0.20 -16.22 -1.65
N VAL A 35 0.20 -15.10 -0.94
CA VAL A 35 -1.00 -14.52 -0.32
C VAL A 35 -2.10 -14.27 -1.35
N ARG A 36 -1.76 -13.62 -2.48
CA ARG A 36 -2.70 -13.31 -3.56
C ARG A 36 -3.25 -14.56 -4.25
N ALA A 37 -2.39 -15.53 -4.57
CA ALA A 37 -2.79 -16.81 -5.14
C ALA A 37 -3.72 -17.58 -4.19
N PHE A 38 -3.43 -17.54 -2.89
CA PHE A 38 -4.29 -18.14 -1.87
C PHE A 38 -5.66 -17.45 -1.80
N CYS A 39 -5.72 -16.11 -1.81
CA CYS A 39 -6.99 -15.38 -1.87
C CYS A 39 -7.82 -15.77 -3.09
N LEU A 40 -7.21 -15.80 -4.28
CA LEU A 40 -7.89 -16.16 -5.53
C LEU A 40 -8.49 -17.58 -5.45
N LEU A 41 -7.73 -18.56 -4.98
CA LEU A 41 -8.23 -19.92 -4.82
C LEU A 41 -9.32 -20.03 -3.75
N LEU A 42 -9.18 -19.28 -2.66
CA LEU A 42 -10.15 -19.29 -1.58
C LEU A 42 -11.48 -18.69 -2.02
N GLU A 43 -11.45 -17.60 -2.79
CA GLU A 43 -12.62 -17.02 -3.44
C GLU A 43 -13.27 -17.99 -4.42
N GLN A 44 -12.48 -18.70 -5.24
CA GLN A 44 -12.99 -19.71 -6.18
C GLN A 44 -13.52 -20.99 -5.52
N SER A 45 -13.14 -21.25 -4.26
CA SER A 45 -13.54 -22.47 -3.55
C SER A 45 -14.96 -22.42 -2.97
N ASP A 46 -15.59 -21.24 -2.95
CA ASP A 46 -16.95 -21.01 -2.46
C ASP A 46 -17.23 -21.65 -1.08
N ILE A 47 -16.24 -21.66 -0.17
CA ILE A 47 -16.41 -22.27 1.16
C ILE A 47 -17.51 -21.54 1.94
N PRO A 48 -18.61 -22.22 2.32
CA PRO A 48 -19.70 -21.58 3.02
C PRO A 48 -19.25 -21.00 4.37
N GLY A 49 -19.72 -19.78 4.65
CA GLY A 49 -19.47 -19.10 5.92
C GLY A 49 -18.21 -18.24 5.93
N ILE A 50 -17.37 -18.23 4.90
CA ILE A 50 -16.39 -17.16 4.72
C ILE A 50 -17.14 -15.86 4.36
N VAL A 51 -16.80 -14.77 5.04
CA VAL A 51 -17.45 -13.46 4.89
C VAL A 51 -16.53 -12.47 4.17
N GLU A 52 -15.27 -12.43 4.57
CA GLU A 52 -14.31 -11.44 4.07
C GLU A 52 -12.88 -11.98 4.18
N LEU A 53 -12.07 -11.63 3.19
CA LEU A 53 -10.63 -11.88 3.17
C LEU A 53 -9.89 -10.56 3.29
N VAL A 54 -8.97 -10.46 4.26
CA VAL A 54 -8.13 -9.29 4.46
C VAL A 54 -6.67 -9.70 4.23
N PRO A 55 -6.15 -9.59 2.98
CA PRO A 55 -4.77 -9.90 2.67
C PRO A 55 -3.82 -8.83 3.22
N THR A 56 -2.65 -9.27 3.64
CA THR A 56 -1.53 -8.42 4.06
C THR A 56 -0.25 -8.78 3.27
N TYR A 57 0.91 -8.27 3.67
CA TYR A 57 2.20 -8.64 3.06
C TYR A 57 2.46 -10.15 3.00
N ARG A 58 2.09 -10.90 4.06
CA ARG A 58 2.50 -12.30 4.27
C ARG A 58 1.44 -13.21 4.89
N SER A 59 0.24 -12.69 5.13
CA SER A 59 -0.86 -13.44 5.72
C SER A 59 -2.20 -12.98 5.16
N VAL A 60 -3.22 -13.81 5.33
CA VAL A 60 -4.62 -13.46 5.09
C VAL A 60 -5.39 -13.68 6.37
N MET A 61 -6.10 -12.65 6.83
CA MET A 61 -7.13 -12.81 7.84
C MET A 61 -8.45 -13.16 7.14
N ILE A 62 -9.10 -14.21 7.63
CA ILE A 62 -10.33 -14.75 7.08
C ILE A 62 -11.41 -14.51 8.14
N HIS A 63 -12.35 -13.63 7.85
CA HIS A 63 -13.55 -13.48 8.63
C HIS A 63 -14.55 -14.55 8.22
N TYR A 64 -15.11 -15.27 9.19
CA TYR A 64 -16.05 -16.34 8.93
C TYR A 64 -17.16 -16.41 9.97
N GLU A 65 -18.22 -17.14 9.65
CA GLU A 65 -19.39 -17.39 10.48
C GLU A 65 -19.30 -18.76 11.17
N PRO A 66 -19.00 -18.82 12.49
CA PRO A 66 -18.82 -20.09 13.21
C PRO A 66 -20.07 -20.96 13.28
N HIS A 67 -21.25 -20.34 13.08
CA HIS A 67 -22.53 -21.03 13.03
C HIS A 67 -22.78 -21.73 11.69
N ILE A 68 -22.06 -21.33 10.62
CA ILE A 68 -22.10 -21.96 9.29
C ILE A 68 -20.97 -22.98 9.16
N ILE A 69 -19.74 -22.61 9.53
CA ILE A 69 -18.56 -23.47 9.46
C ILE A 69 -17.76 -23.42 10.75
N ARG A 70 -17.51 -24.58 11.36
CA ARG A 70 -16.64 -24.63 12.55
C ARG A 70 -15.19 -24.42 12.15
N GLN A 71 -14.41 -23.77 13.02
CA GLN A 71 -13.00 -23.44 12.76
C GLN A 71 -12.17 -24.64 12.28
N GLY A 72 -12.33 -25.82 12.92
CA GLY A 72 -11.59 -27.02 12.50
C GLY A 72 -11.89 -27.47 11.06
N GLN A 73 -13.15 -27.31 10.62
CA GLN A 73 -13.57 -27.63 9.25
C GLN A 73 -13.05 -26.57 8.26
N LEU A 74 -13.06 -25.30 8.66
CA LEU A 74 -12.47 -24.22 7.88
C LEU A 74 -10.97 -24.45 7.67
N ILE A 75 -10.21 -24.72 8.73
CA ILE A 75 -8.77 -25.03 8.66
C ILE A 75 -8.51 -26.24 7.76
N ALA A 76 -9.31 -27.30 7.88
CA ALA A 76 -9.16 -28.49 7.04
C ALA A 76 -9.40 -28.21 5.55
N SER A 77 -10.30 -27.28 5.21
CA SER A 77 -10.57 -26.87 3.84
C SER A 77 -9.46 -25.96 3.30
N ILE A 78 -9.02 -24.99 4.11
CA ILE A 78 -7.90 -24.10 3.79
C ILE A 78 -6.61 -24.88 3.54
N ARG A 79 -6.32 -25.93 4.32
CA ARG A 79 -5.09 -26.73 4.14
C ARG A 79 -4.94 -27.28 2.72
N ARG A 80 -6.04 -27.75 2.12
CA ARG A 80 -6.04 -28.24 0.73
C ARG A 80 -5.70 -27.10 -0.25
N ILE A 81 -6.30 -25.93 -0.06
CA ILE A 81 -6.03 -24.76 -0.90
C ILE A 81 -4.58 -24.26 -0.76
N VAL A 82 -4.03 -24.30 0.46
CA VAL A 82 -2.63 -23.93 0.72
C VAL A 82 -1.65 -24.86 -0.03
N GLU A 83 -2.00 -26.13 -0.19
CA GLU A 83 -1.21 -27.11 -0.95
C GLU A 83 -1.26 -26.82 -2.46
N GLU A 84 -2.39 -26.34 -2.98
CA GLU A 84 -2.58 -25.96 -4.40
C GLU A 84 -2.01 -24.57 -4.76
N THR A 85 -1.81 -23.69 -3.78
CA THR A 85 -1.39 -22.30 -3.98
C THR A 85 -0.11 -22.12 -4.83
N PRO A 86 0.96 -22.94 -4.67
CA PRO A 86 2.19 -22.74 -5.43
C PRO A 86 2.08 -22.85 -6.95
N ASP A 87 1.08 -23.57 -7.46
CA ASP A 87 0.98 -23.91 -8.88
C ASP A 87 0.18 -22.89 -9.70
N ILE A 88 -0.35 -21.85 -9.04
CA ILE A 88 -1.19 -20.83 -9.68
C ILE A 88 -0.36 -19.72 -10.30
N HIS A 89 -0.55 -19.54 -11.61
CA HIS A 89 -0.17 -18.29 -12.29
C HIS A 89 -1.23 -17.23 -12.02
N LEU A 90 -0.85 -16.19 -11.30
CA LEU A 90 -1.66 -14.99 -11.19
C LEU A 90 -1.65 -14.22 -12.53
N PRO A 91 -2.73 -13.49 -12.84
CA PRO A 91 -2.71 -12.56 -13.97
C PRO A 91 -1.58 -11.53 -13.82
N GLU A 92 -1.09 -11.03 -14.96
CA GLU A 92 -0.12 -9.96 -14.95
C GLU A 92 -0.65 -8.76 -14.14
N SER A 93 0.23 -8.15 -13.35
CA SER A 93 -0.18 -7.03 -12.51
C SER A 93 -0.38 -5.79 -13.38
N GLU A 94 -1.61 -5.31 -13.41
CA GLU A 94 -1.96 -4.04 -14.05
C GLU A 94 -1.12 -2.91 -13.46
N ILE A 95 -0.70 -1.97 -14.31
CA ILE A 95 0.05 -0.78 -13.92
C ILE A 95 -0.90 0.41 -13.94
N VAL A 96 -1.10 1.02 -12.77
CA VAL A 96 -1.85 2.27 -12.62
C VAL A 96 -0.89 3.45 -12.66
N ASP A 97 -1.07 4.30 -13.66
CA ASP A 97 -0.31 5.54 -13.82
C ASP A 97 -0.82 6.62 -12.86
N VAL A 98 0.06 7.13 -11.99
CA VAL A 98 -0.26 8.16 -11.01
C VAL A 98 0.46 9.46 -11.37
N PRO A 99 -0.23 10.48 -11.89
CA PRO A 99 0.34 11.81 -12.11
C PRO A 99 0.65 12.47 -10.78
N VAL A 100 1.83 13.07 -10.65
CA VAL A 100 2.24 13.79 -9.43
C VAL A 100 2.82 15.16 -9.78
N TYR A 101 2.21 16.19 -9.20
CA TYR A 101 2.82 17.51 -9.13
C TYR A 101 3.80 17.52 -7.95
N TYR A 102 5.10 17.49 -8.27
CA TYR A 102 6.17 17.42 -7.27
C TYR A 102 6.60 18.80 -6.79
N GLY A 103 6.95 18.89 -5.50
CA GLY A 103 7.51 20.09 -4.89
C GLY A 103 6.51 21.24 -4.77
N GLY A 104 7.04 22.47 -4.80
CA GLY A 104 6.24 23.69 -4.69
C GLY A 104 5.47 23.80 -3.37
N GLU A 105 4.29 24.40 -3.44
CA GLU A 105 3.44 24.62 -2.27
C GLU A 105 2.80 23.34 -1.73
N SER A 106 2.64 22.30 -2.55
CA SER A 106 1.97 21.04 -2.17
C SER A 106 2.94 19.90 -1.83
N GLY A 107 4.23 20.06 -2.12
CA GLY A 107 5.31 19.11 -1.83
C GLY A 107 6.43 19.75 -1.03
N THR A 108 6.09 20.43 0.08
CA THR A 108 7.00 21.29 0.84
C THR A 108 8.26 20.59 1.36
N ASP A 109 8.25 19.26 1.47
CA ASP A 109 9.34 18.48 2.05
C ASP A 109 10.28 17.89 0.99
N LEU A 110 10.04 18.15 -0.30
CA LEU A 110 10.91 17.68 -1.38
C LEU A 110 12.36 18.17 -1.20
N SER A 111 12.52 19.45 -0.84
CA SER A 111 13.81 20.07 -0.55
C SER A 111 14.51 19.46 0.67
N VAL A 112 13.73 19.04 1.67
CA VAL A 112 14.23 18.37 2.89
C VAL A 112 14.75 16.98 2.55
N VAL A 113 14.00 16.20 1.77
CA VAL A 113 14.43 14.87 1.29
C VAL A 113 15.70 15.00 0.44
N ALA A 114 15.74 15.96 -0.48
CA ALA A 114 16.90 16.23 -1.33
C ALA A 114 18.15 16.57 -0.48
N SER A 115 17.98 17.48 0.48
CA SER A 115 19.06 17.93 1.38
C SER A 115 19.56 16.80 2.28
N TYR A 116 18.66 15.98 2.82
CA TYR A 116 19.01 14.84 3.69
C TYR A 116 19.92 13.84 2.97
N HIS A 117 19.68 13.61 1.68
CA HIS A 117 20.46 12.66 0.86
C HIS A 117 21.56 13.32 0.03
N SER A 118 21.79 14.63 0.16
CA SER A 118 22.77 15.40 -0.62
C SER A 118 22.62 15.22 -2.13
N ILE A 119 21.37 15.26 -2.62
CA ILE A 119 21.01 15.18 -4.04
C ILE A 119 20.10 16.35 -4.43
N SER A 120 19.86 16.57 -5.72
CA SER A 120 18.89 17.57 -6.17
C SER A 120 17.45 17.07 -6.00
N GLU A 121 16.49 17.99 -5.93
CA GLU A 121 15.06 17.66 -5.96
C GLU A 121 14.70 16.84 -7.21
N GLN A 122 15.30 17.17 -8.35
CA GLN A 122 15.10 16.47 -9.61
C GLN A 122 15.62 15.03 -9.56
N GLU A 123 16.70 14.78 -8.82
CA GLU A 123 17.16 13.41 -8.56
C GLU A 123 16.21 12.66 -7.62
N VAL A 124 15.62 13.33 -6.60
CA VAL A 124 14.55 12.72 -5.78
C VAL A 124 13.36 12.33 -6.64
N ILE A 125 12.86 13.25 -7.47
CA ILE A 125 11.74 13.02 -8.39
C ILE A 125 12.05 11.83 -9.29
N ARG A 126 13.23 11.81 -9.94
CA ARG A 126 13.64 10.73 -10.82
C ARG A 126 13.73 9.38 -10.11
N LEU A 127 14.28 9.35 -8.89
CA LEU A 127 14.40 8.13 -8.09
C LEU A 127 13.03 7.62 -7.61
N HIS A 128 12.09 8.53 -7.34
CA HIS A 128 10.73 8.20 -6.92
C HIS A 128 9.82 7.80 -8.09
N SER A 129 9.96 8.40 -9.27
CA SER A 129 9.06 8.13 -10.40
C SER A 129 9.50 6.96 -11.27
N ARG A 130 10.74 6.48 -11.11
CA ARG A 130 11.31 5.40 -11.95
C ARG A 130 10.77 3.99 -11.64
N PRO A 131 10.59 3.57 -10.38
CA PRO A 131 10.13 2.21 -10.07
C PRO A 131 8.65 1.98 -10.43
N HIS A 132 8.30 0.72 -10.68
CA HIS A 132 6.91 0.27 -10.59
C HIS A 132 6.67 -0.33 -9.21
N TYR A 133 5.86 0.33 -8.41
CA TYR A 133 5.65 0.01 -7.00
C TYR A 133 4.56 -1.05 -6.86
N LEU A 134 4.90 -2.24 -6.35
CA LEU A 134 3.89 -3.24 -6.03
C LEU A 134 3.03 -2.77 -4.85
N ILE A 135 1.71 -2.82 -5.00
CA ILE A 135 0.75 -2.64 -3.92
C ILE A 135 0.66 -3.97 -3.17
N TYR A 136 1.28 -4.06 -1.99
CA TYR A 136 1.26 -5.29 -1.21
C TYR A 136 -0.09 -5.53 -0.54
N MET A 137 -0.66 -4.46 0.02
CA MET A 137 -1.94 -4.48 0.72
C MET A 137 -2.53 -3.06 0.75
N LEU A 138 -3.81 -2.97 1.08
CA LEU A 138 -4.53 -1.73 1.34
C LEU A 138 -4.93 -1.71 2.82
N GLY A 139 -4.87 -0.55 3.48
CA GLY A 139 -5.22 -0.45 4.90
C GLY A 139 -4.84 0.89 5.51
N PHE A 140 -4.90 1.05 6.84
CA PHE A 140 -4.80 2.34 7.57
C PHE A 140 -6.01 3.27 7.39
N THR A 141 -6.33 3.60 6.14
CA THR A 141 -7.58 4.29 5.75
C THR A 141 -8.10 3.66 4.44
N PRO A 142 -9.39 3.82 4.09
CA PRO A 142 -9.93 3.31 2.83
C PRO A 142 -9.08 3.75 1.63
N GLY A 143 -8.48 2.79 0.94
CA GLY A 143 -7.67 3.01 -0.26
C GLY A 143 -6.22 3.44 -0.04
N PHE A 144 -5.70 3.48 1.19
CA PHE A 144 -4.29 3.78 1.40
C PHE A 144 -3.45 2.53 1.05
N ALA A 145 -2.59 2.70 0.05
CA ALA A 145 -1.80 1.62 -0.54
C ALA A 145 -0.42 1.51 0.12
N TYR A 146 -0.08 0.31 0.58
CA TYR A 146 1.25 -0.01 1.07
C TYR A 146 2.14 -0.49 -0.08
N LEU A 147 3.09 0.37 -0.44
CA LEU A 147 3.97 0.17 -1.59
C LEU A 147 5.30 -0.43 -1.18
N GLY A 148 5.90 -1.25 -2.05
CA GLY A 148 7.30 -1.66 -1.93
C GLY A 148 8.10 -1.40 -3.20
N GLY A 149 9.43 -1.50 -3.07
CA GLY A 149 10.36 -1.24 -4.16
C GLY A 149 10.93 0.19 -4.21
N MET A 150 10.73 0.99 -3.17
CA MET A 150 11.29 2.35 -3.11
C MET A 150 12.82 2.31 -3.05
N ASN A 151 13.46 3.20 -3.82
CA ASN A 151 14.90 3.33 -3.83
C ASN A 151 15.42 3.80 -2.47
N SER A 152 16.40 3.09 -1.90
CA SER A 152 16.97 3.43 -0.58
C SER A 152 17.66 4.79 -0.54
N ARG A 153 18.08 5.35 -1.69
CA ARG A 153 18.70 6.68 -1.80
C ARG A 153 17.74 7.85 -1.54
N ILE A 154 16.45 7.57 -1.37
CA ILE A 154 15.44 8.57 -0.97
C ILE A 154 14.72 8.16 0.33
N ALA A 155 15.23 7.15 1.04
CA ALA A 155 14.62 6.70 2.29
C ALA A 155 14.86 7.71 3.41
N THR A 156 13.84 8.46 3.79
CA THR A 156 13.94 9.59 4.73
C THR A 156 13.03 9.36 5.93
N PRO A 157 13.50 9.57 7.18
CA PRO A 157 12.68 9.34 8.36
C PRO A 157 11.42 10.22 8.35
N ARG A 158 10.37 9.70 8.98
CA ARG A 158 9.16 10.47 9.29
C ARG A 158 9.49 11.68 10.17
N LEU A 159 8.63 12.67 10.13
CA LEU A 159 8.67 13.84 11.00
C LEU A 159 8.60 13.44 12.47
N ALA A 160 9.34 14.17 13.28
CA ALA A 160 9.28 14.06 14.74
C ALA A 160 7.89 14.47 15.26
N VAL A 161 7.31 15.51 14.67
CA VAL A 161 5.96 15.99 14.99
C VAL A 161 5.10 15.84 13.73
N PRO A 162 4.08 14.97 13.74
CA PRO A 162 3.14 14.82 12.62
C PRO A 162 2.37 16.12 12.35
N ARG A 163 2.03 16.35 11.08
CA ARG A 163 1.07 17.39 10.71
C ARG A 163 -0.33 16.98 11.18
N THR A 164 -1.10 17.96 11.64
CA THR A 164 -2.49 17.76 12.07
C THR A 164 -3.41 17.40 10.92
N SER A 165 -3.10 17.87 9.71
CA SER A 165 -3.85 17.54 8.50
C SER A 165 -2.93 17.56 7.29
N LEU A 166 -3.01 16.50 6.50
CA LEU A 166 -2.48 16.39 5.15
C LEU A 166 -3.66 16.34 4.18
N PRO A 167 -3.62 17.06 3.05
CA PRO A 167 -4.64 16.97 2.02
C PRO A 167 -4.75 15.56 1.42
N ALA A 168 -5.94 15.25 0.88
CA ALA A 168 -6.10 14.10 0.01
C ALA A 168 -5.18 14.24 -1.23
N GLY A 169 -4.67 13.11 -1.71
CA GLY A 169 -3.73 13.06 -2.82
C GLY A 169 -2.29 13.42 -2.46
N SER A 170 -1.96 13.76 -1.20
CA SER A 170 -0.57 13.98 -0.80
C SER A 170 0.28 12.73 -1.03
N VAL A 171 1.42 12.88 -1.69
CA VAL A 171 2.40 11.82 -1.94
C VAL A 171 3.59 12.04 -1.01
N GLY A 172 3.99 11.01 -0.25
CA GLY A 172 5.04 11.19 0.74
C GLY A 172 5.96 10.00 0.93
N ILE A 173 7.02 10.23 1.70
CA ILE A 173 8.03 9.24 2.08
C ILE A 173 8.13 9.14 3.60
N ALA A 174 8.23 7.91 4.12
CA ALA A 174 8.59 7.64 5.51
C ALA A 174 9.45 6.37 5.64
N GLY A 175 10.68 6.55 6.10
CA GLY A 175 11.68 5.48 6.12
C GLY A 175 11.88 4.93 4.71
N SER A 176 11.74 3.62 4.54
CA SER A 176 11.83 2.94 3.25
C SER A 176 10.51 2.84 2.48
N GLN A 177 9.46 3.54 2.91
CA GLN A 177 8.14 3.49 2.28
C GLN A 177 7.76 4.80 1.58
N THR A 178 6.99 4.66 0.51
CA THR A 178 6.24 5.72 -0.17
C THR A 178 4.77 5.31 -0.30
N GLY A 179 3.90 6.27 -0.57
CA GLY A 179 2.46 6.10 -0.51
C GLY A 179 1.72 7.40 -0.77
N ILE A 180 0.41 7.29 -0.91
CA ILE A 180 -0.48 8.40 -1.22
C ILE A 180 -1.61 8.41 -0.19
N TYR A 181 -1.88 9.58 0.38
CA TYR A 181 -2.99 9.77 1.31
C TYR A 181 -4.31 9.82 0.52
N PRO A 182 -5.23 8.85 0.66
CA PRO A 182 -6.47 8.81 -0.13
C PRO A 182 -7.50 9.84 0.34
N MET A 183 -7.36 10.31 1.58
CA MET A 183 -8.24 11.30 2.21
C MET A 183 -7.44 12.19 3.14
N ALA A 184 -8.04 13.30 3.55
CA ALA A 184 -7.40 14.21 4.48
C ALA A 184 -7.23 13.56 5.86
N SER A 185 -5.99 13.48 6.36
CA SER A 185 -5.70 12.85 7.64
C SER A 185 -4.44 13.43 8.29
N PRO A 186 -4.26 13.31 9.61
CA PRO A 186 -2.96 13.58 10.23
C PRO A 186 -1.87 12.66 9.67
N GLY A 187 -0.63 13.13 9.62
CA GLY A 187 0.47 12.31 9.13
C GLY A 187 1.84 12.94 9.31
N GLY A 188 2.85 12.08 9.53
CA GLY A 188 4.24 12.48 9.72
C GLY A 188 5.15 12.16 8.55
N TRP A 189 4.61 11.94 7.36
CA TRP A 189 5.44 11.62 6.19
C TRP A 189 6.04 12.89 5.59
N GLN A 190 7.20 12.77 4.95
CA GLN A 190 7.81 13.82 4.16
C GLN A 190 7.00 13.97 2.87
N ILE A 191 6.25 15.05 2.71
CA ILE A 191 5.38 15.24 1.55
C ILE A 191 6.15 15.88 0.41
N ILE A 192 6.26 15.13 -0.69
CA ILE A 192 7.10 15.47 -1.85
C ILE A 192 6.29 15.94 -3.05
N GLY A 193 4.96 15.82 -3.00
CA GLY A 193 4.07 16.25 -4.07
C GLY A 193 2.61 15.89 -3.81
N GLN A 194 1.77 16.12 -4.82
CA GLN A 194 0.34 15.82 -4.76
C GLN A 194 -0.14 15.24 -6.10
N THR A 195 -1.02 14.23 -6.04
CA THR A 195 -1.72 13.70 -7.21
C THR A 195 -3.12 14.32 -7.35
N PRO A 196 -3.61 14.58 -8.57
CA PRO A 196 -4.99 14.99 -8.82
C PRO A 196 -5.98 13.81 -8.77
N LEU A 197 -5.50 12.57 -8.65
CA LEU A 197 -6.37 11.39 -8.63
C LEU A 197 -7.17 11.31 -7.33
N VAL A 198 -8.46 11.04 -7.46
CA VAL A 198 -9.34 10.72 -6.33
C VAL A 198 -9.24 9.21 -6.07
N LEU A 199 -8.51 8.86 -5.01
CA LEU A 199 -8.18 7.48 -4.66
C LEU A 199 -9.30 6.74 -3.93
N TYR A 200 -10.16 7.49 -3.23
CA TYR A 200 -11.32 6.96 -2.53
C TYR A 200 -12.55 7.84 -2.80
N ASP A 201 -13.64 7.20 -3.22
CA ASP A 201 -14.91 7.84 -3.49
C ASP A 201 -16.05 6.84 -3.22
N HIS A 202 -16.70 7.00 -2.07
CA HIS A 202 -17.81 6.15 -1.62
C HIS A 202 -19.03 6.11 -2.58
N THR A 203 -19.09 7.01 -3.57
CA THR A 203 -20.20 7.06 -4.54
C THR A 203 -19.97 6.21 -5.78
N ARG A 204 -18.74 5.70 -5.99
CA ARG A 204 -18.40 4.81 -7.12
C ARG A 204 -18.86 3.38 -6.85
N GLU A 205 -19.09 2.64 -7.93
CA GLU A 205 -19.31 1.17 -7.88
C GLU A 205 -18.13 0.46 -7.19
N HIS A 206 -16.90 0.91 -7.52
CA HIS A 206 -15.66 0.51 -6.83
C HIS A 206 -15.10 1.73 -6.08
N PRO A 207 -15.32 1.84 -4.75
CA PRO A 207 -14.95 3.04 -4.00
C PRO A 207 -13.45 3.32 -3.93
N ILE A 208 -12.61 2.31 -4.06
CA ILE A 208 -11.15 2.43 -3.96
C ILE A 208 -10.56 2.27 -5.37
N LEU A 209 -9.67 3.19 -5.75
CA LEU A 209 -9.04 3.19 -7.08
C LEU A 209 -8.03 2.04 -7.27
N PHE A 210 -7.35 1.65 -6.20
CA PHE A 210 -6.29 0.66 -6.22
C PHE A 210 -6.73 -0.70 -5.71
N GLU A 211 -6.09 -1.75 -6.20
CA GLU A 211 -6.23 -3.11 -5.72
C GLU A 211 -4.89 -3.70 -5.28
N ALA A 212 -4.92 -4.55 -4.25
CA ALA A 212 -3.73 -5.28 -3.84
C ALA A 212 -3.21 -6.17 -4.98
N GLY A 213 -1.92 -6.07 -5.28
CA GLY A 213 -1.29 -6.77 -6.37
C GLY A 213 -1.15 -6.00 -7.68
N GLN A 214 -1.81 -4.86 -7.82
CA GLN A 214 -1.50 -3.90 -8.89
C GLN A 214 -0.12 -3.27 -8.66
N ARG A 215 0.41 -2.62 -9.70
CA ARG A 215 1.61 -1.79 -9.62
C ARG A 215 1.27 -0.33 -9.85
N ILE A 216 1.91 0.57 -9.12
CA ILE A 216 1.82 2.02 -9.35
C ILE A 216 3.05 2.49 -10.10
N ARG A 217 2.84 3.31 -11.14
CA ARG A 217 3.91 4.09 -11.77
C ARG A 217 3.62 5.57 -11.56
N PHE A 218 4.43 6.21 -10.72
CA PHE A 218 4.36 7.66 -10.58
C PHE A 218 4.97 8.33 -11.82
N HIS A 219 4.36 9.40 -12.31
CA HIS A 219 4.96 10.22 -13.35
C HIS A 219 4.83 11.72 -13.01
N PRO A 220 5.91 12.52 -13.18
CA PRO A 220 5.85 13.95 -12.91
C PRO A 220 4.93 14.68 -13.89
N ILE A 221 4.15 15.63 -13.39
CA ILE A 221 3.32 16.55 -14.17
C ILE A 221 3.55 17.99 -13.75
N THR A 222 3.17 18.94 -14.61
CA THR A 222 3.19 20.37 -14.28
C THR A 222 1.98 20.79 -13.44
N ARG A 223 2.02 22.01 -12.89
CA ARG A 223 0.88 22.60 -12.16
C ARG A 223 -0.34 22.75 -13.07
N GLU A 224 -0.12 23.15 -14.32
CA GLU A 224 -1.18 23.31 -15.32
C GLU A 224 -1.86 21.98 -15.66
N GLU A 225 -1.09 20.90 -15.78
CA GLU A 225 -1.61 19.55 -15.99
C GLU A 225 -2.39 19.03 -14.78
N TYR A 226 -1.94 19.37 -13.56
CA TYR A 226 -2.68 19.07 -12.33
C TYR A 226 -4.05 19.74 -12.37
N VAL A 227 -4.08 21.06 -12.58
CA VAL A 227 -5.32 21.85 -12.60
C VAL A 227 -6.26 21.36 -13.69
N LYS A 228 -5.73 21.03 -14.88
CA LYS A 228 -6.51 20.48 -15.99
C LYS A 228 -7.17 19.15 -15.63
N THR A 229 -6.50 18.30 -14.85
CA THR A 229 -6.98 16.98 -14.45
C THR A 229 -7.94 17.05 -13.27
N ALA A 230 -7.59 17.83 -12.24
CA ALA A 230 -8.35 17.96 -10.99
C ALA A 230 -9.56 18.89 -11.11
N GLY A 231 -9.49 19.93 -11.96
CA GLY A 231 -10.45 21.03 -12.00
C GLY A 231 -10.27 22.04 -10.85
N TYR A 232 -9.22 21.92 -10.04
CA TYR A 232 -8.89 22.81 -8.93
C TYR A 232 -7.36 22.91 -8.72
N GLU A 233 -6.93 23.90 -7.95
CA GLU A 233 -5.51 24.15 -7.66
C GLU A 233 -4.93 23.14 -6.65
N PRO A 234 -3.66 22.70 -6.80
CA PRO A 234 -2.99 21.91 -5.78
C PRO A 234 -3.13 22.55 -4.40
N THR A 235 -3.45 21.75 -3.39
CA THR A 235 -3.65 22.27 -2.04
C THR A 235 -2.30 22.60 -1.42
N PRO A 236 -2.05 23.85 -0.99
CA PRO A 236 -0.81 24.19 -0.32
C PRO A 236 -0.70 23.49 1.03
N LEU A 237 0.52 23.10 1.39
CA LEU A 237 0.88 22.62 2.71
C LEU A 237 1.55 23.73 3.50
N ALA A 238 1.19 23.84 4.78
CA ALA A 238 1.93 24.70 5.69
C ALA A 238 3.39 24.21 5.76
N PRO A 239 4.38 25.12 5.60
CA PRO A 239 5.78 24.79 5.84
C PRO A 239 5.95 24.21 7.24
N GLN A 240 6.85 23.25 7.40
CA GLN A 240 7.21 22.79 8.75
C GLN A 240 7.88 23.92 9.51
N GLU A 241 7.45 24.12 10.75
CA GLU A 241 8.26 24.85 11.72
C GLU A 241 9.53 24.01 11.98
N ILE A 242 10.63 24.36 11.32
CA ILE A 242 11.94 23.78 11.60
C ILE A 242 12.34 24.27 12.99
N LYS A 243 12.04 23.49 14.02
CA LYS A 243 12.74 23.64 15.30
C LYS A 243 14.13 23.11 15.07
N GLU A 244 15.13 24.01 15.03
CA GLU A 244 16.55 23.65 15.03
C GLU A 244 16.79 22.60 16.12
N GLN A 245 16.92 21.34 15.72
CA GLN A 245 17.42 20.31 16.60
C GLN A 245 18.92 20.56 16.71
N ASN A 246 19.32 21.13 17.85
CA ASN A 246 20.70 21.35 18.24
C ASN A 246 21.55 20.10 17.94
N ARG A 247 22.71 20.34 17.32
CA ARG A 247 23.81 19.41 17.06
C ARG A 247 24.12 18.49 18.23
#